data_AF-A0A950WNN6-F1
#
_entry.id   AF-A0A950WNN6-F1
#
_cell.length_a   1.000
_cell.length_b   1.000
_cell.length_c   1.000
_cell.angle_alpha   90.00
_cell.angle_beta   90.00
_cell.angle_gamma   90.00
#
_symmetry.space_group_name_H-M   'P 1'
#
loop_
_entity.id
_entity.type
_entity.pdbx_description
1 polymer ?
#
loop_
_entity_poly.entity_id
_entity_poly.type
_entity_poly.pdbx_seq_one_letter_code
_entity_poly.pdbx_strand_id
1 'polypeptide(L)'
;MLEEYKTVLCLEHILLIDPDYPQVRLYQRDPDRNWRSERFVGLEAEVVIPMFNLRLRLLDVYANLEFRPRPTLVDPENPTPKFSI
;
A
#
# COMPACT_ATOMS: atom_id res chain seq x y z
N MET A 1 2.17 -15.50 -6.64
CA MET A 1 2.31 -14.36 -7.56
C MET A 1 3.37 -13.33 -7.13
N LEU A 2 3.45 -12.87 -5.88
CA LEU A 2 4.53 -11.97 -5.42
C LEU A 2 5.88 -12.69 -5.18
N GLU A 3 5.82 -13.90 -4.61
CA GLU A 3 7.02 -14.66 -4.20
C GLU A 3 7.94 -14.99 -5.38
N GLU A 4 7.36 -15.16 -6.57
CA GLU A 4 8.05 -15.40 -7.83
C GLU A 4 8.93 -14.19 -8.20
N TYR A 5 8.44 -12.96 -8.05
CA TYR A 5 9.24 -11.76 -8.28
C TYR A 5 10.38 -11.62 -7.26
N LYS A 6 10.14 -12.04 -6.01
CA LYS A 6 11.17 -12.03 -4.95
C LYS A 6 12.34 -12.97 -5.23
N THR A 7 12.19 -13.93 -6.15
CA THR A 7 13.26 -14.83 -6.59
C THR A 7 14.24 -14.17 -7.55
N VAL A 8 13.86 -13.06 -8.21
CA VAL A 8 14.73 -12.34 -9.15
C VAL A 8 15.84 -11.65 -8.37
N LEU A 9 17.10 -12.00 -8.68
CA LEU A 9 18.27 -11.54 -7.93
C LEU A 9 18.59 -10.07 -8.12
N CYS A 10 18.29 -9.49 -9.28
CA CYS A 10 18.52 -8.06 -9.53
C CYS A 10 17.35 -7.17 -9.08
N LEU A 11 16.26 -7.77 -8.59
CA LEU A 11 15.10 -7.01 -8.15
C LEU A 11 15.29 -6.56 -6.70
N GLU A 12 15.37 -5.25 -6.52
CA GLU A 12 15.63 -4.60 -5.22
C GLU A 12 14.37 -4.00 -4.60
N HIS A 13 13.39 -3.62 -5.43
CA HIS A 13 12.19 -2.90 -5.02
C HIS A 13 10.96 -3.46 -5.74
N ILE A 14 9.86 -3.68 -5.00
CA ILE A 14 8.56 -4.06 -5.56
C ILE A 14 7.50 -3.16 -4.96
N LEU A 15 6.75 -2.46 -5.80
CA LEU A 15 5.62 -1.65 -5.38
C LEU A 15 4.32 -2.36 -5.75
N LEU A 16 3.52 -2.71 -4.75
CA LEU A 16 2.21 -3.33 -4.94
C LEU A 16 1.12 -2.29 -4.66
N ILE A 17 0.34 -1.96 -5.68
CA ILE A 17 -0.71 -0.94 -5.65
C ILE A 17 -2.06 -1.67 -5.60
N ASP A 18 -2.89 -1.33 -4.61
CA ASP A 18 -4.27 -1.81 -4.53
C ASP A 18 -5.17 -0.84 -5.31
N PRO A 19 -5.78 -1.24 -6.45
CA PRO A 19 -6.55 -0.30 -7.25
C PRO A 19 -7.89 0.10 -6.61
N ASP A 20 -8.42 -0.71 -5.70
CA ASP A 20 -9.75 -0.53 -5.10
C ASP A 20 -9.70 0.30 -3.82
N TYR A 21 -8.51 0.44 -3.22
CA TYR A 21 -8.30 1.17 -1.97
C TYR A 21 -7.02 1.99 -2.05
N PRO A 22 -6.96 3.21 -1.46
CA PRO A 22 -5.77 4.04 -1.47
C PRO A 22 -4.69 3.44 -0.56
N GLN A 23 -4.04 2.39 -1.04
CA GLN A 23 -3.11 1.57 -0.28
C GLN A 23 -2.02 1.05 -1.20
N VAL A 24 -0.78 1.22 -0.74
CA VAL A 24 0.39 0.73 -1.45
C VAL A 24 1.26 -0.05 -0.47
N ARG A 25 1.92 -1.09 -0.96
CA ARG A 25 2.95 -1.80 -0.20
C ARG A 25 4.25 -1.80 -0.97
N LEU A 26 5.30 -1.28 -0.34
CA LEU A 26 6.65 -1.31 -0.86
C LEU A 26 7.37 -2.51 -0.24
N TYR A 27 7.97 -3.36 -1.06
CA TYR A 27 8.94 -4.36 -0.65
C TYR A 27 10.33 -3.91 -1.09
N GLN A 28 11.32 -4.01 -0.20
CA GLN A 28 12.70 -3.66 -0.50
C GLN A 28 13.64 -4.72 0.06
N ARG A 29 14.75 -4.96 -0.62
CA ARG A 29 15.85 -5.73 -0.04
C ARG A 29 16.66 -4.86 0.91
N ASP A 30 17.00 -5.43 2.05
CA ASP A 30 17.99 -4.85 2.95
C ASP A 30 19.42 -5.29 2.55
N PRO A 31 20.47 -4.78 3.22
CA PRO A 31 21.85 -5.16 2.90
C PRO A 31 22.16 -6.66 3.01
N ASP A 32 21.39 -7.40 3.82
CA ASP A 32 21.48 -8.86 3.97
C ASP A 32 20.65 -9.61 2.91
N ARG A 33 20.11 -8.88 1.93
CA ARG A 33 19.24 -9.35 0.85
C ARG A 33 17.89 -9.92 1.31
N ASN A 34 17.48 -9.64 2.55
CA ASN A 34 16.17 -10.03 3.06
C ASN A 34 15.11 -9.03 2.60
N TRP A 35 13.91 -9.53 2.32
CA TRP A 35 12.79 -8.68 1.93
C TRP A 35 12.14 -8.06 3.17
N ARG A 36 12.12 -6.73 3.23
CA ARG A 36 11.29 -5.94 4.16
C ARG A 36 10.10 -5.37 3.42
N SER A 37 9.03 -5.06 4.15
CA SER A 37 7.86 -4.42 3.56
C SER A 37 7.32 -3.30 4.43
N GLU A 38 6.89 -2.22 3.78
CA GLU A 38 6.22 -1.08 4.39
C GLU A 38 4.87 -0.87 3.70
N ARG A 39 3.85 -0.49 4.47
CA ARG A 39 2.50 -0.26 3.97
C ARG A 39 2.15 1.22 4.14
N PHE A 40 1.65 1.81 3.07
CA PHE A 40 1.19 3.19 2.99
C PHE A 40 -0.32 3.17 2.75
N VAL A 41 -1.07 3.96 3.52
CA VAL A 41 -2.54 3.96 3.50
C VAL A 41 -3.05 5.39 3.51
N GLY A 42 -4.05 5.67 2.68
CA GLY A 42 -4.67 6.98 2.53
C GLY A 42 -4.02 7.82 1.43
N LEU A 43 -4.77 8.80 0.92
CA LEU A 43 -4.31 9.68 -0.17
C LEU A 43 -3.19 10.64 0.25
N GLU A 44 -3.13 10.98 1.54
CA GLU A 44 -2.07 11.84 2.11
C GLU A 44 -0.73 11.11 2.27
N ALA A 45 -0.68 9.79 2.09
CA ALA A 45 0.55 9.04 2.24
C ALA A 45 1.46 9.22 1.02
N GLU A 46 2.76 9.05 1.28
CA GLU A 46 3.82 9.24 0.30
C GLU A 46 4.81 8.09 0.39
N VAL A 47 5.15 7.49 -0.75
CA VAL A 47 6.23 6.49 -0.85
C VAL A 47 7.50 7.21 -1.28
N VAL A 48 8.55 7.10 -0.48
CA VAL A 48 9.87 7.64 -0.79
C VAL A 48 10.83 6.49 -1.11
N ILE A 49 11.45 6.52 -2.28
CA ILE A 49 12.48 5.56 -2.67
C ILE A 49 13.77 6.32 -2.99
N PRO A 50 14.67 6.50 -1.98
CA PRO A 50 15.83 7.37 -2.10
C PRO A 50 16.79 6.98 -3.24
N MET A 51 16.94 5.68 -3.50
CA MET A 51 17.83 5.16 -4.56
C MET A 51 17.49 5.71 -5.95
N PHE A 52 16.21 5.97 -6.22
CA PHE A 52 15.76 6.52 -7.51
C PHE A 52 15.50 8.03 -7.45
N ASN A 53 15.81 8.68 -6.31
CA ASN A 53 15.35 10.03 -6.00
C ASN A 53 13.85 10.20 -6.27
N LEU A 54 13.07 9.15 -5.97
CA LEU A 54 11.66 9.05 -6.30
C LEU A 54 10.81 9.35 -5.08
N ARG A 55 9.80 10.17 -5.31
CA ARG A 55 8.74 10.48 -4.36
C ARG A 55 7.40 10.28 -5.06
N LEU A 56 6.56 9.43 -4.49
CA LEU A 56 5.27 9.07 -5.07
C LEU A 56 4.16 9.33 -4.06
N ARG A 57 3.40 10.41 -4.27
CA ARG A 57 2.22 10.72 -3.45
C ARG A 57 1.08 9.81 -3.89
N LEU A 58 0.40 9.19 -2.94
CA LEU A 58 -0.75 8.33 -3.26
C LEU A 58 -1.88 9.14 -3.91
N LEU A 59 -2.06 10.41 -3.54
CA LEU A 59 -2.97 11.32 -4.23
C LEU A 59 -2.76 11.38 -5.76
N ASP A 60 -1.51 11.36 -6.22
CA ASP A 60 -1.19 11.38 -7.66
C ASP A 60 -1.39 10.01 -8.30
N VAL A 61 -1.02 8.93 -7.60
CA VAL A 61 -1.21 7.54 -8.07
C VAL A 61 -2.68 7.23 -8.31
N TYR A 62 -3.53 7.69 -7.40
CA TYR A 62 -4.96 7.45 -7.43
C TYR A 62 -5.76 8.59 -8.05
N ALA A 63 -5.10 9.49 -8.79
CA ALA A 63 -5.77 10.60 -9.44
C ALA A 63 -6.91 10.08 -10.34
N ASN A 64 -8.10 10.68 -10.19
CA ASN A 64 -9.33 10.34 -10.93
C ASN A 64 -9.94 8.97 -10.59
N LEU A 65 -9.50 8.29 -9.53
CA LEU A 65 -10.18 7.09 -9.02
C LEU A 65 -11.22 7.46 -7.95
N GLU A 66 -12.39 6.84 -8.05
CA GLU A 66 -13.44 6.91 -7.04
C GLU A 66 -13.41 5.65 -6.19
N PHE A 67 -13.26 5.82 -4.87
CA PHE A 67 -13.23 4.69 -3.93
C PHE A 67 -14.61 4.44 -3.36
N ARG A 68 -15.04 3.17 -3.38
CA ARG A 68 -16.26 2.78 -2.67
C ARG A 68 -16.00 2.77 -1.16
N PRO A 69 -16.93 3.25 -0.33
CA PRO A 69 -16.82 3.11 1.11
C PRO A 69 -16.68 1.63 1.48
N ARG A 70 -15.81 1.32 2.45
CA ARG A 70 -15.68 -0.05 2.94
C ARG A 70 -17.02 -0.53 3.50
N PRO A 71 -17.42 -1.79 3.24
CA PRO A 71 -18.52 -2.39 3.97
C PRO A 71 -18.20 -2.33 5.45
N THR A 72 -18.96 -1.54 6.21
CA THR A 72 -18.88 -1.55 7.66
C THR A 72 -19.60 -2.81 8.13
N LEU A 73 -18.97 -3.59 9.01
CA LEU A 73 -19.67 -4.67 9.70
C LEU A 73 -20.73 -4.00 10.60
N VAL A 74 -21.98 -3.99 10.14
CA VAL A 74 -23.11 -3.56 10.96
C VAL A 74 -23.47 -4.73 11.87
N ASP A 75 -23.34 -4.52 13.17
CA ASP A 75 -23.87 -5.46 14.15
C ASP A 75 -25.40 -5.35 14.11
N PRO A 76 -26.15 -6.40 13.69
CA PRO A 76 -27.60 -6.30 13.53
C PRO A 76 -28.33 -6.02 14.86
N GLU A 77 -27.68 -6.24 16.00
CA GLU A 77 -28.26 -5.98 17.33
C GLU A 77 -27.91 -4.59 17.89
N ASN A 78 -26.99 -3.85 17.26
CA ASN A 78 -26.64 -2.49 17.69
C ASN A 78 -26.12 -1.63 16.51
N PRO A 79 -26.98 -0.81 15.87
CA PRO A 79 -26.67 -0.13 14.60
C PRO A 79 -25.69 1.06 14.72
N THR A 80 -24.89 1.15 15.78
CA THR A 80 -23.88 2.20 15.90
C THR A 80 -22.59 1.79 15.19
N PRO A 81 -22.08 2.61 14.26
CA PRO A 81 -20.82 2.33 13.58
C PRO A 81 -19.67 2.36 14.59
N LYS A 82 -19.03 1.21 14.82
CA LYS A 82 -17.81 1.13 15.63
C LYS A 82 -16.62 1.63 14.84
N PHE A 83 -16.45 2.94 14.80
CA PHE A 83 -15.15 3.57 14.54
C PHE A 83 -14.81 4.47 15.72
N SER A 84 -13.92 3.99 16.59
CA SER A 84 -13.20 4.81 17.56
C SER A 84 -11.79 5.05 17.03
N ILE A 85 -11.47 6.35 16.89
CA ILE A 85 -10.16 7.05 16.87
C ILE A 85 -8.92 6.19 16.59
#